data_AF-A0A183U7M4-F1
#
_entry.id   AF-A0A183U7M4-F1
#
_cell.length_a   1.000
_cell.length_b   1.000
_cell.length_c   1.000
_cell.angle_alpha   90.00
_cell.angle_beta   90.00
_cell.angle_gamma   90.00
#
_symmetry.space_group_name_H-M   'P 1'
#
loop_
_entity.id
_entity.type
_entity.pdbx_description
1 polymer ?
#
loop_
_entity_poly.entity_id
_entity_poly.type
_entity_poly.pdbx_seq_one_letter_code
_entity_poly.pdbx_strand_id
1 'polypeptide(L)'
;MGLCNSWNGFAKHASEGGVRNELFGNAWYEEYPTQPGTFVLNGFMYSLIGLYELSMMPNEFSGDSSELFQEGMRTLRAFLPLFDTGSGSFYDLRHIGLKTAPNLARWDYHSVHIYLLKWLFNITKDKQLNETANRWAAYAQGKRAKHN
;
A
#
# COMPACT_ATOMS: atom_id res chain seq x y z
N MET A 1 5.97 31.84 7.79
CA MET A 1 5.33 30.68 7.13
C MET A 1 5.93 29.43 7.76
N GLY A 2 5.16 28.67 8.54
CA GLY A 2 5.65 27.40 9.09
C GLY A 2 5.80 26.39 7.96
N LEU A 3 6.95 25.74 7.87
CA LEU A 3 7.19 24.65 6.92
C LEU A 3 6.16 23.56 7.22
N CYS A 4 5.34 23.20 6.23
CA CYS A 4 4.38 22.11 6.34
C CYS A 4 5.18 20.80 6.35
N ASN A 5 5.40 20.23 7.54
CA ASN A 5 6.07 18.94 7.72
C ASN A 5 5.11 17.78 7.39
N SER A 6 4.68 17.68 6.13
CA SER A 6 3.66 16.74 5.66
C SER A 6 4.00 15.26 5.92
N TRP A 7 5.29 14.91 6.08
CA TRP A 7 5.74 13.56 6.39
C TRP A 7 5.48 13.13 7.86
N ASN A 8 5.33 14.07 8.79
CA ASN A 8 5.23 13.77 10.23
C ASN A 8 4.07 12.82 10.58
N GLY A 9 2.98 12.86 9.80
CA GLY A 9 1.83 11.97 10.01
C GLY A 9 2.19 10.49 9.85
N PHE A 10 3.13 10.16 8.97
CA PHE A 10 3.55 8.78 8.67
C PHE A 10 4.48 8.18 9.73
N ALA A 11 5.13 9.03 10.52
CA ALA A 11 5.96 8.61 11.65
C ALA A 11 5.14 8.39 12.94
N LYS A 12 3.94 8.95 13.03
CA LYS A 12 3.09 8.91 14.24
C LYS A 12 2.00 7.86 14.15
N HIS A 13 1.73 7.18 15.25
CA HIS A 13 0.64 6.21 15.31
C HIS A 13 -0.73 6.86 15.11
N ALA A 14 -1.67 6.11 14.54
CA ALA A 14 -3.08 6.52 14.41
C ALA A 14 -3.70 7.00 15.74
N SER A 15 -3.34 6.35 16.85
CA SER A 15 -3.77 6.74 18.22
C SER A 15 -3.23 8.09 18.68
N GLU A 16 -2.19 8.61 18.03
CA GLU A 16 -1.47 9.84 18.40
C GLU A 16 -1.69 10.96 17.37
N GLY A 17 -2.73 10.82 16.53
CA GLY A 17 -3.07 11.79 15.49
C GLY A 17 -2.22 11.67 14.22
N GLY A 18 -1.50 10.56 14.04
CA GLY A 18 -0.84 10.21 12.77
C GLY A 18 -1.65 9.23 11.92
N VAL A 19 -0.96 8.57 10.99
CA VAL A 19 -1.54 7.55 10.09
C VAL A 19 -0.78 6.21 10.13
N ARG A 20 0.26 6.10 10.96
CA ARG A 20 1.04 4.86 11.10
C ARG A 20 0.25 3.82 11.89
N ASN A 21 0.23 2.61 11.37
CA ASN A 21 -0.25 1.41 12.04
C ASN A 21 0.77 0.29 11.85
N GLU A 22 0.55 -0.85 12.51
CA GLU A 22 1.41 -2.01 12.40
C GLU A 22 0.58 -3.27 12.20
N LEU A 23 1.04 -4.12 11.27
CA LEU A 23 0.53 -5.47 11.10
C LEU A 23 1.72 -6.42 11.04
N PHE A 24 1.71 -7.47 11.86
CA PHE A 24 2.79 -8.47 11.94
C PHE A 24 4.21 -7.84 12.07
N GLY A 25 4.37 -6.77 12.84
CA GLY A 25 5.67 -6.10 13.00
C GLY A 25 6.10 -5.21 11.82
N ASN A 26 5.23 -4.98 10.84
CA ASN A 26 5.53 -4.17 9.65
C ASN A 26 4.67 -2.90 9.63
N ALA A 27 5.31 -1.78 9.33
CA ALA A 27 4.65 -0.48 9.26
C ALA A 27 3.65 -0.40 8.10
N TRP A 28 2.47 0.13 8.39
CA TRP A 28 1.43 0.44 7.41
C TRP A 28 0.99 1.90 7.55
N TYR A 29 0.72 2.56 6.44
CA TYR A 29 0.24 3.94 6.40
C TYR A 29 -1.24 3.92 6.01
N GLU A 30 -2.11 4.16 6.99
CA GLU A 30 -3.56 3.99 6.85
C GLU A 30 -4.20 5.12 6.04
N GLU A 31 -5.09 4.74 5.10
CA GLU A 31 -6.03 5.68 4.48
C GLU A 31 -7.06 6.16 5.51
N TYR A 32 -7.52 5.22 6.34
CA TYR A 32 -8.44 5.46 7.44
C TYR A 32 -7.78 4.96 8.74
N PRO A 33 -7.30 5.86 9.62
CA PRO A 33 -6.63 5.49 10.87
C PRO A 33 -7.62 4.94 11.91
N THR A 34 -8.27 3.82 11.59
CA THR A 34 -9.27 3.13 12.43
C THR A 34 -8.59 2.20 13.44
N GLN A 35 -9.31 1.85 14.50
CA GLN A 35 -8.89 0.82 15.45
C GLN A 35 -9.98 -0.26 15.57
N PRO A 36 -9.69 -1.53 15.22
CA PRO A 36 -8.45 -2.01 14.60
C PRO A 36 -8.24 -1.48 13.17
N GLY A 37 -7.01 -1.58 12.67
CA GLY A 37 -6.63 -1.13 11.33
C GLY A 37 -7.40 -1.86 10.22
N THR A 38 -7.64 -1.17 9.11
CA THR A 38 -8.29 -1.76 7.93
C THR A 38 -7.28 -2.19 6.88
N PHE A 39 -6.12 -1.53 6.79
CA PHE A 39 -5.03 -1.88 5.87
C PHE A 39 -5.45 -1.79 4.40
N VAL A 40 -6.02 -0.65 4.00
CA VAL A 40 -6.50 -0.41 2.62
C VAL A 40 -5.33 -0.29 1.64
N LEU A 41 -5.32 -1.13 0.59
CA LEU A 41 -4.16 -1.31 -0.28
C LEU A 41 -3.87 -0.10 -1.17
N ASN A 42 -4.87 0.45 -1.85
CA ASN A 42 -4.67 1.61 -2.73
C ASN A 42 -4.18 2.83 -1.95
N GLY A 43 -4.77 3.12 -0.78
CA GLY A 43 -4.35 4.24 0.07
C GLY A 43 -2.90 4.10 0.54
N PHE A 44 -2.49 2.90 0.93
CA PHE A 44 -1.09 2.63 1.25
C PHE A 44 -0.17 2.89 0.06
N MET A 45 -0.48 2.37 -1.13
CA MET A 45 0.35 2.64 -2.30
C MET A 45 0.41 4.11 -2.69
N TYR A 46 -0.69 4.87 -2.60
CA TYR A 46 -0.68 6.31 -2.81
C TYR A 46 0.23 7.04 -1.81
N SER A 47 0.23 6.62 -0.55
CA SER A 47 1.15 7.20 0.44
C SER A 47 2.61 6.97 0.09
N LEU A 48 2.97 5.79 -0.45
CA LEU A 48 4.33 5.51 -0.89
C LEU A 48 4.75 6.40 -2.06
N ILE A 49 3.84 6.65 -3.01
CA ILE A 49 4.06 7.59 -4.10
C ILE A 49 4.35 8.99 -3.56
N GLY A 50 3.51 9.49 -2.64
CA GLY A 50 3.72 10.79 -2.02
C GLY A 50 5.02 10.90 -1.22
N LEU A 51 5.39 9.85 -0.48
CA LEU A 51 6.67 9.79 0.26
C LEU A 51 7.86 9.77 -0.69
N TYR A 52 7.79 9.05 -1.81
CA TYR A 52 8.82 9.07 -2.84
C TYR A 52 8.98 10.48 -3.44
N GLU A 53 7.88 11.11 -3.85
CA GLU A 53 7.93 12.47 -4.42
C GLU A 53 8.49 13.49 -3.42
N LEU A 54 8.07 13.41 -2.15
CA LEU A 54 8.58 14.25 -1.07
C LEU A 54 10.08 14.03 -0.81
N SER A 55 10.55 12.78 -0.93
CA SER A 55 11.98 12.46 -0.78
C SER A 55 12.87 13.07 -1.85
N MET A 56 12.28 13.52 -2.97
CA MET A 56 12.97 14.21 -4.05
C MET A 56 12.99 15.73 -3.90
N MET A 57 12.31 16.27 -2.89
CA MET A 57 12.38 17.69 -2.55
C MET A 57 13.69 18.01 -1.81
N PRO A 58 14.09 19.30 -1.73
CA PRO A 58 15.23 19.72 -0.91
C PRO A 58 15.12 19.25 0.55
N ASN A 59 16.28 19.04 1.18
CA ASN A 59 16.38 18.46 2.54
C ASN A 59 15.53 19.17 3.60
N GLU A 60 15.30 20.47 3.46
CA GLU A 60 14.46 21.28 4.36
C GLU A 60 12.96 20.86 4.33
N PHE A 61 12.54 20.13 3.31
CA PHE A 61 11.17 19.61 3.14
C PHE A 61 11.10 18.08 3.20
N SER A 62 12.15 17.39 2.76
CA SER A 62 12.12 15.93 2.60
C SER A 62 12.02 15.19 3.94
N GLY A 63 12.69 15.68 4.99
CA GLY A 63 12.75 15.01 6.29
C GLY A 63 13.05 13.50 6.15
N ASP A 64 12.29 12.67 6.89
CA ASP A 64 12.45 11.21 6.92
C ASP A 64 11.69 10.49 5.78
N SER A 65 11.16 11.21 4.79
CA SER A 65 10.30 10.63 3.73
C SER A 65 10.96 9.50 2.94
N SER A 66 12.27 9.57 2.70
CA SER A 66 13.02 8.51 2.02
C SER A 66 13.04 7.22 2.86
N GLU A 67 13.26 7.33 4.17
CA GLU A 67 13.29 6.17 5.07
C GLU A 67 11.91 5.52 5.20
N LEU A 68 10.88 6.35 5.35
CA LEU A 68 9.47 5.91 5.37
C LEU A 68 9.08 5.24 4.05
N PHE A 69 9.46 5.81 2.90
CA PHE A 69 9.23 5.17 1.60
C PHE A 69 9.88 3.79 1.53
N GLN A 70 11.15 3.67 1.92
CA GLN A 70 11.86 2.39 1.90
C GLN A 70 11.26 1.37 2.87
N GLU A 71 10.83 1.80 4.05
CA GLU A 71 10.11 0.97 5.02
C GLU A 71 8.79 0.46 4.43
N GLY A 72 7.95 1.36 3.92
CA GLY A 72 6.68 0.99 3.34
C GLY A 72 6.80 0.10 2.09
N MET A 73 7.84 0.28 1.28
CA MET A 73 8.14 -0.61 0.14
C MET A 73 8.51 -2.03 0.59
N ARG A 74 9.21 -2.20 1.71
CA ARG A 74 9.46 -3.52 2.30
C ARG A 74 8.16 -4.17 2.77
N THR A 75 7.29 -3.42 3.45
CA THR A 75 5.97 -3.92 3.86
C THR A 75 5.12 -4.31 2.66
N LEU A 76 5.04 -3.46 1.62
CA LEU A 76 4.24 -3.73 0.42
C LEU A 76 4.66 -5.06 -0.22
N ARG A 77 5.97 -5.28 -0.40
CA ARG A 77 6.50 -6.53 -0.96
C ARG A 77 6.10 -7.76 -0.15
N ALA A 78 6.19 -7.67 1.17
CA ALA A 78 5.84 -8.75 2.06
C ALA A 78 4.34 -9.07 2.02
N PHE A 79 3.49 -8.05 1.91
CA PHE A 79 2.05 -8.21 2.08
C PHE A 79 1.26 -8.34 0.79
N LEU A 80 1.82 -8.00 -0.38
CA LEU A 80 1.11 -8.16 -1.66
C LEU A 80 0.46 -9.53 -1.87
N PRO A 81 1.09 -10.67 -1.50
CA PRO A 81 0.44 -11.97 -1.59
C PRO A 81 -0.85 -12.09 -0.77
N LEU A 82 -0.97 -11.38 0.36
CA LEU A 82 -2.17 -11.40 1.20
C LEU A 82 -3.38 -10.74 0.53
N PHE A 83 -3.15 -9.87 -0.46
CA PHE A 83 -4.20 -9.21 -1.21
C PHE A 83 -4.61 -9.95 -2.49
N ASP A 84 -3.90 -11.02 -2.88
CA ASP A 84 -4.17 -11.78 -4.10
C ASP A 84 -5.21 -12.89 -3.82
N THR A 85 -6.33 -12.88 -4.53
CA THR A 85 -7.38 -13.89 -4.34
C THR A 85 -7.26 -15.08 -5.30
N GLY A 86 -6.30 -15.04 -6.22
CA GLY A 86 -6.21 -15.97 -7.35
C GLY A 86 -7.16 -15.64 -8.51
N SER A 87 -8.04 -14.65 -8.38
CA SER A 87 -8.94 -14.20 -9.47
C SER A 87 -9.32 -12.72 -9.38
N GLY A 88 -8.57 -11.94 -8.62
CA GLY A 88 -8.81 -10.54 -8.32
C GLY A 88 -7.89 -10.10 -7.18
N SER A 89 -8.26 -9.01 -6.49
CA SER A 89 -7.57 -8.56 -5.28
C SER A 89 -8.55 -8.24 -4.15
N PHE A 90 -8.11 -8.33 -2.90
CA PHE A 90 -8.81 -7.70 -1.78
C PHE A 90 -8.59 -6.18 -1.79
N TYR A 91 -9.58 -5.44 -1.31
CA TYR A 91 -9.49 -3.99 -1.09
C TYR A 91 -8.66 -3.67 0.15
N ASP A 92 -8.83 -4.47 1.19
CA ASP A 92 -8.23 -4.28 2.51
C ASP A 92 -8.04 -5.62 3.23
N LEU A 93 -7.32 -5.61 4.36
CA LEU A 93 -7.09 -6.81 5.19
C LEU A 93 -7.98 -6.86 6.43
N ARG A 94 -9.15 -6.20 6.41
CA ARG A 94 -10.04 -6.17 7.58
C ARG A 94 -10.45 -7.56 8.05
N HIS A 95 -10.50 -8.54 7.14
CA HIS A 95 -10.83 -9.93 7.46
C HIS A 95 -9.79 -10.62 8.36
N ILE A 96 -8.53 -10.15 8.36
CA ILE A 96 -7.48 -10.64 9.25
C ILE A 96 -7.72 -10.16 10.69
N GLY A 97 -8.03 -8.87 10.87
CA GLY A 97 -8.19 -8.26 12.19
C GLY A 97 -9.59 -8.39 12.79
N LEU A 98 -10.64 -8.25 11.97
CA LEU A 98 -12.05 -8.19 12.39
C LEU A 98 -12.79 -9.52 12.26
N LYS A 99 -12.16 -10.58 11.74
CA LYS A 99 -12.79 -11.90 11.50
C LYS A 99 -14.09 -11.83 10.68
N THR A 100 -14.16 -10.86 9.78
CA THR A 100 -15.26 -10.71 8.81
C THR A 100 -14.96 -11.44 7.51
N ALA A 101 -15.96 -11.55 6.63
CA ALA A 101 -15.71 -11.96 5.25
C ALA A 101 -14.68 -11.02 4.58
N PRO A 102 -13.83 -11.52 3.66
CA PRO A 102 -12.91 -10.69 2.91
C PRO A 102 -13.62 -9.61 2.09
N ASN A 103 -13.07 -8.40 2.10
CA ASN A 103 -13.57 -7.30 1.29
C ASN A 103 -12.92 -7.35 -0.09
N LEU A 104 -13.62 -7.91 -1.08
CA LEU A 104 -13.13 -7.96 -2.46
C LEU A 104 -13.11 -6.56 -3.07
N ALA A 105 -11.99 -6.21 -3.73
CA ALA A 105 -11.95 -5.00 -4.52
C ALA A 105 -12.90 -5.14 -5.73
N ARG A 106 -13.76 -4.13 -5.92
CA ARG A 106 -14.49 -3.97 -7.18
C ARG A 106 -13.49 -3.78 -8.33
N TRP A 107 -13.91 -4.05 -9.57
CA TRP A 107 -13.01 -4.05 -10.74
C TRP A 107 -12.34 -2.70 -11.01
N ASP A 108 -13.00 -1.59 -10.66
CA ASP A 108 -12.42 -0.24 -10.68
C ASP A 108 -11.25 -0.12 -9.70
N TYR A 109 -11.42 -0.52 -8.44
CA TYR A 109 -10.32 -0.57 -7.47
C TYR A 109 -9.23 -1.57 -7.83
N HIS A 110 -9.59 -2.74 -8.38
CA HIS A 110 -8.61 -3.70 -8.89
C HIS A 110 -7.74 -3.09 -9.99
N SER A 111 -8.35 -2.29 -10.88
CA SER A 111 -7.63 -1.56 -11.93
C SER A 111 -6.70 -0.48 -11.34
N VAL A 112 -7.14 0.23 -10.29
CA VAL A 112 -6.30 1.17 -9.54
C VAL A 112 -5.11 0.44 -8.93
N HIS A 113 -5.30 -0.74 -8.33
CA HIS A 113 -4.20 -1.52 -7.77
C HIS A 113 -3.15 -1.88 -8.83
N ILE A 114 -3.58 -2.36 -10.00
CA ILE A 114 -2.68 -2.67 -11.12
C ILE A 114 -1.91 -1.42 -11.55
N TYR A 115 -2.59 -0.28 -11.71
CA TYR A 115 -1.97 0.98 -12.10
C TYR A 115 -0.88 1.42 -11.10
N LEU A 116 -1.19 1.41 -9.81
CA LEU A 116 -0.25 1.84 -8.77
C LEU A 116 0.96 0.90 -8.66
N LEU A 117 0.77 -0.41 -8.80
CA LEU A 117 1.88 -1.37 -8.87
C LEU A 117 2.80 -1.11 -10.06
N LYS A 118 2.24 -0.79 -11.23
CA LYS A 118 3.02 -0.42 -12.43
C LYS A 118 3.78 0.90 -12.23
N TRP A 119 3.15 1.87 -11.58
CA TRP A 119 3.78 3.15 -11.25
C TRP A 119 4.97 2.94 -10.31
N LEU A 120 4.78 2.22 -9.21
CA LEU A 120 5.84 1.90 -8.25
C LEU A 120 6.95 1.06 -8.88
N PHE A 121 6.62 0.12 -9.79
CA PHE A 121 7.63 -0.59 -10.57
C PHE A 121 8.46 0.36 -11.45
N ASN A 122 7.84 1.36 -12.08
CA ASN A 122 8.57 2.26 -12.97
C ASN A 122 9.64 3.06 -12.24
N ILE A 123 9.41 3.44 -10.98
CA ILE A 123 10.38 4.17 -10.16
C ILE A 123 11.40 3.24 -9.47
N THR A 124 10.98 2.08 -8.97
CA THR A 124 11.83 1.20 -8.12
C THR A 124 12.51 0.07 -8.89
N LYS A 125 12.00 -0.27 -10.08
CA LYS A 125 12.35 -1.45 -10.87
C LYS A 125 12.15 -2.78 -10.12
N ASP A 126 11.31 -2.79 -9.09
CA ASP A 126 10.97 -3.98 -8.32
C ASP A 126 10.12 -4.97 -9.13
N LYS A 127 10.73 -6.09 -9.53
CA LYS A 127 10.11 -7.09 -10.41
C LYS A 127 8.87 -7.73 -9.78
N GLN A 128 8.83 -7.90 -8.46
CA GLN A 128 7.69 -8.55 -7.78
C GLN A 128 6.40 -7.74 -7.96
N LEU A 129 6.52 -6.40 -7.95
CA LEU A 129 5.38 -5.50 -8.21
C LEU A 129 4.86 -5.68 -9.63
N ASN A 130 5.77 -5.72 -10.61
CA ASN A 130 5.41 -5.86 -12.02
C ASN A 130 4.78 -7.23 -12.34
N GLU A 131 5.33 -8.30 -11.76
CA GLU A 131 4.80 -9.67 -11.88
C GLU A 131 3.40 -9.77 -11.29
N THR A 132 3.18 -9.17 -10.11
CA THR A 132 1.86 -9.10 -9.47
C THR A 132 0.88 -8.29 -10.30
N ALA A 133 1.28 -7.12 -10.79
CA ALA A 133 0.45 -6.30 -11.67
C ALA A 133 0.05 -7.03 -12.96
N ASN A 134 0.98 -7.76 -13.59
CA ASN A 134 0.70 -8.55 -14.79
C ASN A 134 -0.28 -9.70 -14.50
N ARG A 135 -0.11 -10.39 -13.37
CA ARG A 135 -1.02 -11.46 -12.95
C ARG A 135 -2.41 -10.91 -12.66
N TRP A 136 -2.52 -9.78 -11.97
CA TRP A 136 -3.79 -9.12 -11.68
C TRP A 136 -4.48 -8.60 -12.95
N ALA A 137 -3.73 -8.01 -13.88
CA ALA A 137 -4.27 -7.63 -15.19
C ALA A 137 -4.85 -8.82 -15.98
N ALA A 138 -4.24 -10.00 -15.83
CA ALA A 138 -4.76 -11.23 -16.40
C ALA A 138 -6.10 -11.68 -15.77
N TYR A 139 -6.32 -11.41 -14.47
CA TYR A 139 -7.59 -11.73 -13.81
C TYR A 139 -8.76 -10.93 -14.39
N ALA A 140 -8.54 -9.68 -14.78
CA ALA A 140 -9.54 -8.85 -15.47
C ALA A 140 -9.97 -9.43 -16.85
N GLN A 141 -9.18 -10.35 -17.40
CA GLN A 141 -9.49 -11.09 -18.63
C GLN A 141 -10.06 -12.49 -18.36
N GLY A 142 -10.49 -12.76 -17.13
CA GLY A 142 -11.08 -14.05 -16.73
C GLY A 142 -10.06 -15.15 -16.41
N LYS A 143 -8.75 -14.86 -16.41
CA LYS A 143 -7.75 -15.84 -15.96
C LYS A 143 -7.84 -16.03 -14.44
N ARG A 144 -7.42 -17.21 -13.97
CA ARG A 144 -7.31 -17.54 -12.55
C ARG A 144 -5.94 -18.14 -12.27
N ALA A 145 -5.49 -18.02 -11.02
CA ALA A 145 -4.35 -18.77 -10.53
C ALA A 145 -4.61 -20.27 -10.70
N LYS A 146 -3.54 -21.04 -10.93
CA LYS A 146 -3.63 -22.49 -11.05
C LYS A 146 -4.14 -23.08 -9.72
N HIS A 147 -5.06 -24.03 -9.80
CA HIS A 147 -5.43 -24.88 -8.68
C HIS A 147 -4.63 -26.19 -8.74
N ASN A 148 -4.55 -26.90 -7.61
CA ASN A 148 -3.92 -28.22 -7.53
C ASN A 148 -4.75 -29.32 -8.20
#